data_AF-A0A0M1GQE4-F1
#
_entry.id   AF-A0A0M1GQE4-F1
#
_cell.length_a   1.000
_cell.length_b   1.000
_cell.length_c   1.000
_cell.angle_alpha   90.00
_cell.angle_beta   90.00
_cell.angle_gamma   90.00
#
_symmetry.space_group_name_H-M   'P 1'
#
loop_
_entity.id
_entity.type
_entity.pdbx_description
1 polymer ?
#
loop_
_entity_poly.entity_id
_entity_poly.type
_entity_poly.pdbx_seq_one_letter_code
_entity_poly.pdbx_strand_id
1 'polypeptide(L)'
;MDINDIPQDESKIFQGQCKVIYGTRNGKFEAGKSNGWAEEEFATAQAVEELNQQAQEALQAVKNGEKSPLYYLMYKNRYDLQSLAQATGFWQWQIKRHFNPEVFKKLNKAKLEQYKFVFGIDNFTNE
;
A
#
# COMPACT_ATOMS: atom_id res chain seq x y z
N MET A 1 22.55 -19.07 -8.71
CA MET A 1 21.50 -19.86 -9.37
C MET A 1 22.00 -20.16 -10.76
N ASP A 2 22.09 -21.44 -11.16
CA ASP A 2 22.39 -21.73 -12.56
C ASP A 2 21.26 -21.18 -13.43
N ILE A 3 21.54 -20.76 -14.66
CA ILE A 3 20.48 -20.27 -15.56
C ILE A 3 19.39 -21.32 -15.81
N ASN A 4 19.72 -22.62 -15.67
CA ASN A 4 18.76 -23.71 -15.79
C ASN A 4 17.91 -23.90 -14.51
N ASP A 5 18.32 -23.32 -13.38
CA ASP A 5 17.59 -23.38 -12.10
C ASP A 5 16.64 -22.19 -11.93
N ILE A 6 16.50 -21.33 -12.94
CA ILE A 6 15.60 -20.18 -12.90
C ILE A 6 14.15 -20.69 -12.89
N PRO A 7 13.38 -20.39 -11.84
CA PRO A 7 12.04 -20.95 -11.66
C PRO A 7 11.09 -20.52 -12.77
N GLN A 8 10.19 -21.43 -13.13
CA GLN A 8 9.18 -21.25 -14.16
C GLN A 8 7.78 -21.57 -13.60
N ASP A 9 7.48 -21.07 -12.40
CA ASP A 9 6.31 -21.49 -11.63
C ASP A 9 4.97 -20.88 -12.12
N GLU A 10 4.93 -20.28 -13.33
CA GLU A 10 3.74 -19.73 -13.98
C GLU A 10 2.89 -18.83 -13.07
N SER A 11 3.49 -17.74 -12.61
CA SER A 11 2.89 -16.92 -11.58
C SER A 11 1.60 -16.23 -12.02
N LYS A 12 0.54 -16.33 -11.20
CA LYS A 12 -0.74 -15.64 -11.47
C LYS A 12 -0.62 -14.13 -11.32
N ILE A 13 0.34 -13.66 -10.51
CA ILE A 13 0.63 -12.23 -10.34
C ILE A 13 1.21 -11.63 -11.62
N PHE A 14 2.00 -12.38 -12.38
CA PHE A 14 2.64 -11.85 -13.58
C PHE A 14 1.73 -11.82 -14.81
N GLN A 15 0.53 -12.42 -14.75
CA GLN A 15 -0.50 -12.32 -15.81
C GLN A 15 0.04 -12.55 -17.24
N GLY A 16 0.95 -13.51 -17.41
CA GLY A 16 1.59 -13.81 -18.70
C GLY A 16 2.83 -12.98 -19.05
N GLN A 17 3.27 -12.07 -18.17
CA GLN A 17 4.55 -11.37 -18.29
C GLN A 17 5.69 -12.18 -17.68
N CYS A 18 6.92 -11.96 -18.15
CA CYS A 18 8.12 -12.61 -17.63
C CYS A 18 9.10 -11.57 -17.08
N LYS A 19 9.71 -11.85 -15.93
CA LYS A 19 10.82 -11.06 -15.40
C LYS A 19 12.15 -11.56 -15.97
N VAL A 20 13.10 -10.64 -16.19
CA VAL A 20 14.48 -11.00 -16.50
C VAL A 20 15.21 -11.24 -15.19
N ILE A 21 15.80 -12.42 -15.04
CA ILE A 21 16.62 -12.82 -13.89
C ILE A 21 18.01 -13.18 -14.41
N TYR A 22 19.06 -12.73 -13.72
CA TYR A 22 20.43 -13.05 -14.08
C TYR A 22 20.88 -14.30 -13.32
N GLY A 23 21.16 -15.37 -14.07
CA GLY A 23 21.73 -16.62 -13.58
C GLY A 23 23.20 -16.74 -13.98
N THR A 24 23.86 -17.80 -13.51
CA THR A 24 25.24 -18.10 -13.89
C THR A 24 25.26 -19.35 -14.76
N ARG A 25 26.00 -19.34 -15.86
CA ARG A 25 26.31 -20.54 -16.65
C ARG A 25 27.83 -20.64 -16.78
N ASN A 26 28.41 -21.73 -16.27
CA ASN A 26 29.88 -21.93 -16.30
C ASN A 26 30.68 -20.74 -15.74
N GLY A 27 30.20 -20.12 -14.65
CA GLY A 27 30.85 -18.98 -14.00
C GLY A 27 30.66 -17.62 -14.69
N LYS A 28 29.91 -17.54 -15.79
CA LYS A 28 29.55 -16.27 -16.45
C LYS A 28 28.10 -15.91 -16.18
N PHE A 29 27.82 -14.62 -15.95
CA PHE A 29 26.46 -14.12 -15.80
C PHE A 29 25.74 -14.09 -17.14
N GLU A 30 24.55 -14.68 -17.19
CA GLU A 30 23.67 -14.70 -18.36
C GLU A 30 22.25 -14.33 -17.94
N ALA A 31 21.50 -13.66 -18.83
CA ALA A 31 20.11 -13.30 -18.60
C ALA A 31 19.18 -14.47 -18.97
N GLY A 32 18.36 -14.90 -18.01
CA GLY A 32 17.25 -15.82 -18.22
C GLY A 32 15.91 -15.13 -18.00
N LYS A 33 14.83 -15.68 -18.56
CA LYS A 33 13.47 -15.23 -18.28
C LYS A 33 12.87 -16.16 -17.24
N SER A 34 12.21 -15.61 -16.22
CA SER A 34 11.36 -16.35 -15.30
C SER A 34 9.92 -15.90 -15.51
N ASN A 35 9.01 -16.86 -15.59
CA ASN A 35 7.56 -16.62 -15.62
C ASN A 35 6.93 -16.71 -14.21
N GLY A 36 7.73 -16.88 -13.15
CA GLY A 36 7.21 -17.04 -11.79
C GLY A 36 8.20 -17.72 -10.85
N TRP A 37 8.18 -17.30 -9.58
CA TRP A 37 8.72 -18.05 -8.46
C TRP A 37 7.64 -18.13 -7.39
N ALA A 38 7.16 -19.34 -7.09
CA ALA A 38 5.99 -19.56 -6.25
C ALA A 38 6.13 -18.97 -4.83
N GLU A 39 7.35 -18.96 -4.28
CA GLU A 39 7.64 -18.36 -2.98
C GLU A 39 7.53 -16.82 -3.01
N GLU A 40 8.04 -16.18 -4.07
CA GLU A 40 7.90 -14.73 -4.27
C GLU A 40 6.43 -14.34 -4.48
N GLU A 41 5.70 -15.16 -5.25
CA GLU A 41 4.26 -14.97 -5.47
C GLU A 41 3.49 -15.05 -4.17
N PHE A 42 3.73 -16.09 -3.36
CA PHE A 42 3.05 -16.28 -2.08
C PHE A 42 3.32 -15.12 -1.12
N ALA A 43 4.58 -14.71 -0.96
CA ALA A 43 4.95 -13.60 -0.10
C ALA A 43 4.32 -12.27 -0.57
N THR A 44 4.27 -12.04 -1.88
CA THR A 44 3.64 -10.85 -2.47
C THR A 44 2.12 -10.86 -2.27
N ALA A 45 1.47 -12.02 -2.47
CA ALA A 45 0.04 -12.18 -2.24
C ALA A 45 -0.34 -11.95 -0.77
N GLN A 46 0.42 -12.52 0.16
CA GLN A 46 0.23 -12.33 1.60
C GLN A 46 0.36 -10.85 2.00
N ALA A 47 1.35 -10.14 1.46
CA ALA A 47 1.53 -8.72 1.73
C ALA A 47 0.35 -7.87 1.22
N VAL A 48 -0.21 -8.21 0.05
CA VAL A 48 -1.41 -7.54 -0.48
C VAL A 48 -2.63 -7.84 0.38
N GLU A 49 -2.79 -9.09 0.84
CA GLU A 49 -3.89 -9.50 1.72
C GLU A 49 -3.84 -8.78 3.06
N GLU A 50 -2.66 -8.65 3.69
CA GLU A 50 -2.48 -7.91 4.93
C GLU A 50 -2.91 -6.44 4.81
N LEU A 51 -2.50 -5.77 3.72
CA LEU A 51 -2.91 -4.38 3.45
C LEU A 51 -4.43 -4.26 3.27
N ASN A 52 -5.04 -5.24 2.61
CA ASN A 52 -6.49 -5.27 2.44
C ASN A 52 -7.21 -5.49 3.78
N GLN A 53 -6.70 -6.38 4.62
CA GLN A 53 -7.23 -6.63 5.96
C GLN A 53 -7.18 -5.36 6.82
N GLN A 54 -6.04 -4.67 6.85
CA GLN A 54 -5.89 -3.39 7.57
C GLN A 54 -6.89 -2.33 7.07
N ALA A 55 -7.09 -2.23 5.75
CA ALA A 55 -8.06 -1.30 5.19
C ALA A 55 -9.51 -1.68 5.56
N GLN A 56 -9.84 -2.97 5.61
CA GLN A 56 -11.16 -3.46 6.03
C GLN A 56 -11.43 -3.18 7.51
N GLU A 57 -10.47 -3.45 8.38
CA GLU A 57 -10.57 -3.15 9.82
C GLU A 57 -10.74 -1.66 10.07
N ALA A 58 -9.95 -0.83 9.39
CA ALA A 58 -10.09 0.62 9.47
C ALA A 58 -11.47 1.08 8.97
N LEU A 59 -12.01 0.47 7.91
CA LEU A 59 -13.36 0.77 7.44
C LEU A 59 -14.43 0.44 8.48
N GLN A 60 -14.30 -0.69 9.19
CA GLN A 60 -15.23 -1.05 10.27
C GLN A 60 -15.13 -0.06 11.44
N ALA A 61 -13.92 0.31 11.85
CA ALA A 61 -13.72 1.31 12.91
C ALA A 61 -14.34 2.67 12.54
N VAL A 62 -14.31 3.05 11.26
CA VAL A 62 -15.00 4.26 10.76
C VAL A 62 -16.52 4.09 10.80
N LYS A 63 -17.05 2.95 10.35
CA LYS A 63 -18.50 2.66 10.38
C LYS A 63 -19.06 2.63 11.80
N ASN A 64 -18.27 2.17 12.77
CA ASN A 64 -18.62 2.16 14.19
C ASN A 64 -18.50 3.55 14.85
N GLY A 65 -17.97 4.56 14.14
CA GLY A 65 -17.74 5.89 14.68
C GLY A 65 -16.56 5.98 15.65
N GLU A 66 -15.68 4.99 15.69
CA GLU A 66 -14.48 4.97 16.55
C GLU A 66 -13.34 5.81 15.93
N LYS A 67 -13.30 5.88 14.60
CA LYS A 67 -12.27 6.57 13.80
C LYS A 67 -12.90 7.46 12.75
N SER A 68 -12.19 8.52 12.38
CA SER A 68 -12.61 9.40 11.28
C SER A 68 -12.34 8.74 9.91
N PRO A 69 -13.02 9.19 8.83
CA PRO A 69 -12.78 8.67 7.48
C PRO A 69 -11.32 8.75 7.03
N LEU A 70 -10.56 9.71 7.56
CA LEU A 70 -9.12 9.84 7.31
C LEU A 70 -8.33 8.57 7.67
N TYR A 71 -8.73 7.88 8.75
CA TYR A 71 -8.05 6.66 9.19
C TYR A 71 -8.14 5.53 8.16
N TYR A 72 -9.33 5.32 7.60
CA TYR A 72 -9.54 4.38 6.51
C TYR A 72 -8.79 4.79 5.23
N LEU A 73 -8.85 6.08 4.86
CA LEU A 73 -8.20 6.58 3.65
C LEU A 73 -6.68 6.42 3.68
N MET A 74 -6.06 6.48 4.86
CA MET A 74 -4.63 6.18 5.01
C MET A 74 -4.31 4.77 4.49
N TYR A 75 -4.97 3.74 5.01
CA TYR A 75 -4.73 2.36 4.59
C TYR A 75 -5.20 2.07 3.16
N LYS A 76 -6.35 2.62 2.75
CA LYS A 76 -6.87 2.47 1.38
C LYS A 76 -5.85 2.95 0.34
N ASN A 77 -5.15 4.05 0.63
CA ASN A 77 -4.13 4.63 -0.23
C ASN A 77 -2.72 4.11 0.08
N ARG A 78 -2.60 3.02 0.85
CA ARG A 78 -1.34 2.34 1.21
C ARG A 78 -0.33 3.25 1.91
N TYR A 79 -0.81 4.25 2.62
CA TYR A 79 0.00 5.02 3.55
C TYR A 79 0.03 4.32 4.91
N ASP A 80 1.16 4.46 5.58
CA ASP A 80 1.25 4.37 7.03
C ASP A 80 1.27 5.80 7.62
N LEU A 81 1.35 5.90 8.95
CA LEU A 81 1.36 7.20 9.61
C LEU A 81 2.58 8.06 9.24
N GLN A 82 3.73 7.43 9.04
CA GLN A 82 4.99 8.13 8.76
C GLN A 82 5.01 8.67 7.34
N SER A 83 4.69 7.83 6.36
CA SER A 83 4.57 8.19 4.94
C SER A 83 3.45 9.22 4.72
N LEU A 84 2.33 9.13 5.44
CA LEU A 84 1.29 10.16 5.37
C LEU A 84 1.76 11.50 5.95
N ALA A 85 2.52 11.48 7.04
CA ALA A 85 3.14 12.68 7.61
C ALA A 85 4.12 13.33 6.63
N GLN A 86 4.95 12.53 5.97
CA GLN A 86 5.88 13.01 4.95
C GLN A 86 5.15 13.59 3.74
N ALA A 87 4.09 12.93 3.25
CA ALA A 87 3.35 13.39 2.08
C ALA A 87 2.52 14.67 2.36
N THR A 88 1.91 14.77 3.54
CA THR A 88 1.08 15.93 3.90
C THR A 88 1.86 17.10 4.47
N GLY A 89 3.06 16.86 4.99
CA GLY A 89 3.82 17.84 5.77
C GLY A 89 3.30 18.05 7.21
N PHE A 90 2.28 17.28 7.63
CA PHE A 90 1.78 17.32 9.01
C PHE A 90 2.61 16.46 9.94
N TRP A 91 2.70 16.87 11.20
CA TRP A 91 3.34 16.05 12.22
C TRP A 91 2.50 14.79 12.48
N GLN A 92 3.17 13.66 12.73
CA GLN A 92 2.48 12.39 13.00
C GLN A 92 1.42 12.50 14.12
N TRP A 93 1.70 13.27 15.18
CA TRP A 93 0.74 13.47 16.27
C TRP A 93 -0.51 14.26 15.83
N GLN A 94 -0.38 15.18 14.87
CA GLN A 94 -1.53 15.91 14.31
C GLN A 94 -2.41 14.95 13.54
N ILE A 95 -1.82 14.10 12.69
CA ILE A 95 -2.56 13.08 11.94
C ILE A 95 -3.25 12.10 12.90
N LYS A 96 -2.54 11.61 13.94
CA LYS A 96 -3.16 10.77 14.99
C LYS A 96 -4.37 11.45 15.64
N ARG A 97 -4.27 12.75 15.92
CA ARG A 97 -5.38 13.54 16.47
C ARG A 97 -6.53 13.67 15.46
N HIS A 98 -6.23 13.83 14.17
CA HIS A 98 -7.24 13.90 13.10
C HIS A 98 -7.95 12.56 12.84
N PHE A 99 -7.43 11.43 13.34
CA PHE A 99 -8.15 10.15 13.32
C PHE A 99 -9.34 10.11 14.29
N ASN A 100 -9.44 11.04 15.23
CA ASN A 100 -10.62 11.17 16.09
C ASN A 100 -11.77 11.85 15.29
N PRO A 101 -12.97 11.26 15.20
CA PRO A 101 -14.11 11.83 14.47
C PRO A 101 -14.47 13.26 14.89
N GLU A 102 -14.47 13.55 16.19
CA GLU A 102 -14.88 14.86 16.73
C GLU A 102 -13.84 15.96 16.43
N VAL A 103 -12.58 15.58 16.29
CA VAL A 103 -11.53 16.50 15.82
C VAL A 103 -11.62 16.66 14.31
N PHE A 104 -11.84 15.57 13.58
CA PHE A 104 -11.93 15.56 12.12
C PHE A 104 -13.03 16.49 11.61
N LYS A 105 -14.22 16.42 12.22
CA LYS A 105 -15.36 17.33 11.92
C LYS A 105 -15.00 18.81 12.04
N LYS A 106 -14.01 19.16 12.87
CA LYS A 106 -13.58 20.55 13.13
C LYS A 106 -12.38 20.99 12.29
N LEU A 107 -11.91 20.15 11.36
CA LEU A 107 -10.79 20.52 10.50
C LEU A 107 -11.18 21.68 9.57
N ASN A 108 -10.26 22.61 9.41
CA ASN A 108 -10.44 23.70 8.47
C ASN A 108 -10.25 23.21 7.03
N LYS A 109 -10.77 23.99 6.07
CA LYS A 109 -10.69 23.68 4.65
C LYS A 109 -9.26 23.44 4.18
N ALA A 110 -8.30 24.26 4.61
CA ALA A 110 -6.90 24.12 4.20
C ALA A 110 -6.31 22.73 4.52
N LYS A 111 -6.60 22.16 5.70
CA LYS A 111 -6.13 20.81 6.05
C LYS A 111 -6.81 19.73 5.22
N LEU A 112 -8.11 19.87 4.96
CA LEU A 112 -8.86 18.93 4.14
C LEU A 112 -8.36 18.93 2.70
N GLU A 113 -8.08 20.10 2.13
CA GLU A 113 -7.49 20.23 0.79
C GLU A 113 -6.10 19.58 0.71
N GLN A 114 -5.28 19.70 1.75
CA GLN A 114 -3.99 19.00 1.78
C GLN A 114 -4.15 17.47 1.75
N TYR A 115 -5.11 16.93 2.49
CA TYR A 115 -5.42 15.49 2.43
C TYR A 115 -6.00 15.09 1.07
N LYS A 116 -6.87 15.89 0.46
CA LYS A 116 -7.40 15.66 -0.90
C LYS A 116 -6.28 15.56 -1.92
N PHE A 117 -5.36 16.51 -1.89
CA PHE A 117 -4.21 16.55 -2.77
C PHE A 117 -3.35 15.29 -2.63
N VAL A 118 -3.01 14.89 -1.40
CA VAL A 118 -2.19 13.69 -1.14
C VAL A 118 -2.89 12.41 -1.55
N PHE A 119 -4.20 12.28 -1.32
CA PHE A 119 -4.96 11.08 -1.68
C PHE A 119 -5.46 11.07 -3.13
N GLY A 120 -5.34 12.18 -3.87
CA GLY A 120 -5.88 12.31 -5.23
C GLY A 120 -7.40 12.17 -5.29
N ILE A 121 -8.13 12.71 -4.31
CA ILE A 121 -9.60 12.63 -4.23
C ILE A 121 -10.23 14.03 -4.23
N ASP A 122 -11.28 14.21 -5.03
CA ASP A 122 -11.97 15.51 -5.13
C ASP A 122 -13.01 15.70 -4.00
N ASN A 123 -13.70 14.61 -3.64
CA ASN A 123 -14.77 14.59 -2.65
C ASN A 123 -14.26 14.06 -1.30
N PHE A 124 -13.66 14.95 -0.51
CA PHE A 124 -13.31 14.70 0.89
C PHE A 124 -13.79 15.85 1.76
N THR A 125 -14.88 15.61 2.48
CA THR A 125 -15.48 16.58 3.39
C THR A 125 -15.45 16.04 4.82
N ASN A 126 -15.59 16.96 5.77
CA ASN A 126 -15.66 16.70 7.21
C ASN A 126 -17.10 16.72 7.74
N GLU A 127 -18.07 16.63 6.84
CA GLU A 127 -19.52 16.60 7.10
C GLU A 127 -20.01 15.17 7.32
#